data_AF-A0A4Z1E8N0-F1
#
_entry.id   AF-A0A4Z1E8N0-F1
#
_cell.length_a   1.000
_cell.length_b   1.000
_cell.length_c   1.000
_cell.angle_alpha   90.00
_cell.angle_beta   90.00
_cell.angle_gamma   90.00
#
_symmetry.space_group_name_H-M   'P 1'
#
loop_
_entity.id
_entity.type
_entity.pdbx_description
1 polymer ?
#
loop_
_entity_poly.entity_id
_entity_poly.type
_entity_poly.pdbx_seq_one_letter_code
_entity_poly.pdbx_strand_id
1 'polypeptide(L)'
;MELASQNDERATAIENLLRYEIKSDNDIGKLSLSQFPDELILEILSYLDVNDLLIASRLSHHLRTLCLDPLLHAQRLHDASHALSRRLSHRAPLTDLMSQRIYITRTSLAARSLGRNLIKIKLNRQLGQRPSIETLVEKNVLPKECYGYGKGKVAPGLVGIKRKVERERVKDGLRAWVEGWRGRVGEKEREIEGTREGKVEVRWLVRRFAGRDVDRGEGAAGRGTWGKKVERREIPARAKVLGLRRFWEKVGREGVEITGNRLGNN
;
A
#
# COMPACT_ATOMS: atom_id res chain seq x y z
N MET A 1 27.16 58.50 83.64
CA MET A 1 28.39 58.04 82.96
C MET A 1 28.24 56.65 82.31
N GLU A 2 27.09 55.98 82.37
CA GLU A 2 26.93 54.61 81.84
C GLU A 2 26.36 54.51 80.41
N LEU A 3 25.80 55.59 79.85
CA LEU A 3 25.19 55.54 78.51
C LEU A 3 26.20 55.55 77.34
N ALA A 4 27.47 55.89 77.60
CA ALA A 4 28.52 55.90 76.57
C ALA A 4 29.08 54.50 76.30
N SER A 5 29.21 53.66 77.33
CA SER A 5 29.82 52.31 77.24
C SER A 5 28.98 51.33 76.41
N GLN A 6 27.65 51.46 76.46
CA GLN A 6 26.74 50.55 75.74
C GLN A 6 26.67 50.84 74.23
N ASN A 7 27.04 52.05 73.81
CA ASN A 7 27.09 52.41 72.40
C ASN A 7 28.38 51.88 71.74
N ASP A 8 29.50 51.82 72.47
CA ASP A 8 30.76 51.26 71.97
C ASP A 8 30.70 49.72 71.83
N GLU A 9 30.00 49.03 72.73
CA GLU A 9 29.74 47.58 72.61
C GLU A 9 28.82 47.24 71.43
N ARG A 10 27.82 48.10 71.15
CA ARG A 10 26.96 47.94 69.97
C ARG A 10 27.70 48.29 68.67
N ALA A 11 28.57 49.29 68.68
CA ALA A 11 29.39 49.64 67.52
C ALA A 11 30.38 48.52 67.18
N THR A 12 31.02 47.90 68.18
CA THR A 12 31.92 46.75 68.00
C THR A 12 31.18 45.48 67.60
N ALA A 13 29.97 45.23 68.11
CA ALA A 13 29.13 44.12 67.65
C ALA A 13 28.66 44.29 66.19
N ILE A 14 28.31 45.52 65.77
CA ILE A 14 27.95 45.85 64.39
C ILE A 14 29.18 45.80 63.47
N GLU A 15 30.35 46.27 63.92
CA GLU A 15 31.61 46.08 63.20
C GLU A 15 31.97 44.60 63.03
N ASN A 16 31.73 43.77 64.05
CA ASN A 16 32.00 42.33 63.97
C ASN A 16 30.98 41.60 63.08
N LEU A 17 29.72 42.05 63.04
CA LEU A 17 28.71 41.54 62.10
C LEU A 17 29.03 41.94 60.65
N LEU A 18 29.44 43.20 60.43
CA LEU A 18 29.87 43.71 59.12
C LEU A 18 31.21 43.09 58.67
N ARG A 19 32.09 42.69 59.60
CA ARG A 19 33.30 41.90 59.29
C ARG A 19 32.98 40.46 58.88
N TYR A 20 31.80 39.93 59.20
CA TYR A 20 31.32 38.64 58.70
C TYR A 20 30.67 38.73 57.31
N GLU A 21 30.19 39.91 56.90
CA GLU A 21 29.54 40.11 55.59
C GLU A 21 30.46 40.73 54.51
N ILE A 22 31.69 41.13 54.84
CA ILE A 22 32.65 41.65 53.83
C ILE A 22 33.91 40.78 53.81
N LYS A 23 33.71 39.48 53.58
CA LYS A 23 34.76 38.56 53.11
C LYS A 23 34.48 38.23 51.65
N SER A 24 34.92 39.16 50.80
CA SER A 24 35.20 39.01 49.37
C SER A 24 34.18 38.22 48.52
N ASP A 25 33.42 38.94 47.69
CA ASP A 25 32.66 38.41 46.55
C ASP A 25 33.53 37.76 45.46
N ASN A 26 34.85 37.61 45.69
CA ASN A 26 35.78 36.86 44.84
C ASN A 26 35.99 35.39 45.27
N ASP A 27 35.40 34.95 46.39
CA ASP A 27 35.51 33.57 46.88
C ASP A 27 34.34 32.66 46.46
N ILE A 28 33.32 33.20 45.77
CA ILE A 28 32.22 32.40 45.18
C ILE A 28 32.78 31.39 44.15
N GLY A 29 33.96 31.68 43.57
CA GLY A 29 34.67 30.82 42.64
C GLY A 29 35.47 29.66 43.24
N LYS A 30 35.47 29.47 44.57
CA LYS A 30 36.21 28.37 45.25
C LYS A 30 35.39 27.69 46.35
N LEU A 31 34.10 27.48 46.13
CA LEU A 31 33.32 26.56 46.96
C LEU A 31 33.84 25.13 46.71
N SER A 32 34.68 24.63 47.62
CA SER A 32 35.17 23.25 47.55
C SER A 32 34.13 22.30 48.15
N LEU A 33 34.01 21.10 47.60
CA LEU A 33 33.05 20.10 48.06
C LEU A 33 33.16 19.80 49.57
N SER A 34 34.34 20.00 50.15
CA SER A 34 34.64 19.85 51.58
C SER A 34 34.04 20.92 52.50
N GLN A 35 33.47 22.00 51.94
CA GLN A 35 32.82 23.06 52.70
C GLN A 35 31.32 22.77 52.92
N PHE A 36 30.77 21.79 52.20
CA PHE A 36 29.39 21.36 52.39
C PHE A 36 29.27 20.44 53.61
N PRO A 37 28.12 20.47 54.30
CA PRO A 37 27.78 19.51 55.34
C PRO A 37 27.85 18.07 54.82
N ASP A 38 28.28 17.14 55.69
CA ASP A 38 28.44 15.73 55.36
C ASP A 38 27.13 15.09 54.90
N GLU A 39 25.99 15.54 55.40
CA GLU A 39 24.67 15.03 55.01
C GLU A 39 24.36 15.29 53.53
N LEU A 40 24.72 16.47 53.03
CA LEU A 40 24.52 16.81 51.61
C LEU A 40 25.47 16.01 50.72
N ILE A 41 26.70 15.78 51.18
CA ILE A 41 27.68 14.99 50.45
C ILE A 41 27.21 13.52 50.41
N LEU A 42 26.77 12.95 51.53
CA LEU A 42 26.25 11.59 51.62
C LEU A 42 25.01 11.38 50.72
N GLU A 43 24.11 12.35 50.66
CA GLU A 43 22.96 12.30 49.75
C GLU A 43 23.42 12.25 48.28
N ILE A 44 24.40 13.05 47.89
CA ILE A 44 24.99 13.00 46.53
C ILE A 44 25.65 11.63 46.27
N LEU A 45 26.44 11.13 47.22
CA LEU A 45 27.13 9.84 47.12
C LEU A 45 26.15 8.65 47.05
N SER A 46 24.92 8.80 47.55
CA SER A 46 23.88 7.76 47.51
C SER A 46 23.44 7.43 46.08
N TYR A 47 23.44 8.41 45.18
CA TYR A 47 23.05 8.27 43.77
C TYR A 47 24.17 7.81 42.84
N LEU A 48 25.43 7.82 43.30
CA LEU A 48 26.58 7.45 42.47
C LEU A 48 26.71 5.94 42.33
N ASP A 49 27.13 5.46 41.16
CA ASP A 49 27.44 4.05 40.94
C ASP A 49 28.65 3.59 41.77
N VAL A 50 28.81 2.26 41.95
CA VAL A 50 29.90 1.69 42.74
C VAL A 50 31.27 2.13 42.22
N ASN A 51 31.43 2.21 40.89
CA ASN A 51 32.68 2.67 40.27
C ASN A 51 32.97 4.14 40.57
N ASP A 52 31.95 4.99 40.52
CA ASP A 52 32.09 6.43 40.76
C ASP A 52 32.37 6.72 42.24
N LEU A 53 31.79 5.92 43.14
CA LEU A 53 32.08 5.98 44.58
C LEU A 53 33.54 5.61 44.88
N LEU A 54 34.08 4.59 44.20
CA LEU A 54 35.48 4.19 44.31
C LEU A 54 36.41 5.29 43.79
N ILE A 55 36.03 5.97 42.70
CA ILE A 55 36.79 7.11 42.19
C ILE A 55 36.76 8.25 43.22
N ALA A 56 35.58 8.62 43.72
CA ALA A 56 35.42 9.68 44.73
C ALA A 56 36.24 9.42 46.00
N SER A 57 36.29 8.16 46.47
CA SER A 57 37.11 7.72 47.61
C SER A 57 38.61 7.93 47.40
N ARG A 58 39.08 7.99 46.14
CA ARG A 58 40.49 8.24 45.80
C ARG A 58 40.84 9.73 45.68
N LEU A 59 39.84 10.60 45.51
CA LEU A 59 40.05 12.03 45.28
C LEU A 59 40.37 12.81 46.56
N SER A 60 39.82 12.43 47.71
CA SER A 60 40.12 13.09 48.99
C SER A 60 39.98 12.15 50.19
N HIS A 61 40.64 12.48 51.31
CA HIS A 61 40.51 11.72 52.56
C HIS A 61 39.11 11.87 53.18
N HIS A 62 38.50 13.04 53.05
CA HIS A 62 37.14 13.31 53.52
C HIS A 62 36.12 12.46 52.77
N LEU A 63 36.16 12.44 51.44
CA LEU A 63 35.30 11.60 50.62
C LEU A 63 35.58 10.12 50.85
N ARG A 64 36.83 9.72 51.13
CA ARG A 64 37.14 8.33 51.48
C ARG A 64 36.36 7.86 52.71
N THR A 65 36.28 8.69 53.74
CA THR A 65 35.54 8.36 54.96
C THR A 65 34.04 8.26 54.69
N LEU A 66 33.47 9.24 53.97
CA LEU A 66 32.04 9.26 53.64
C LEU A 66 31.63 8.15 52.66
N CYS A 67 32.47 7.84 51.67
CA CYS A 67 32.24 6.74 50.72
C CYS A 67 32.32 5.36 51.37
N LEU A 68 32.98 5.23 52.53
CA LEU A 68 33.09 3.98 53.29
C LEU A 68 32.10 3.91 54.46
N ASP A 69 31.21 4.90 54.58
CA ASP A 69 30.22 4.95 55.65
C ASP A 69 29.23 3.77 55.53
N PRO A 70 29.05 2.94 56.58
CA PRO A 70 28.06 1.88 56.58
C PRO A 70 26.62 2.38 56.38
N LEU A 71 26.28 3.60 56.82
CA LEU A 71 24.91 4.13 56.68
C LEU A 71 24.58 4.41 55.21
N LEU A 72 25.51 5.02 54.46
CA LEU A 72 25.40 5.20 53.02
C LEU A 72 25.11 3.88 52.31
N HIS A 73 25.88 2.83 52.62
CA HIS A 73 25.73 1.53 51.98
C HIS A 73 24.43 0.82 52.38
N ALA A 74 23.97 0.98 53.62
CA ALA A 74 22.69 0.43 54.07
C ALA A 74 21.51 1.08 53.34
N GLN A 75 21.51 2.41 53.19
CA GLN A 75 20.48 3.13 52.45
C GLN A 75 20.46 2.73 50.97
N ARG A 76 21.63 2.70 50.33
CA ARG A 76 21.76 2.26 48.93
C ARG A 76 21.26 0.84 48.70
N LEU A 77 21.54 -0.06 49.64
CA LEU A 77 21.04 -1.45 49.57
C LEU A 77 19.51 -1.50 49.71
N HIS A 78 18.95 -0.71 50.63
CA HIS A 78 17.50 -0.60 50.80
C HIS A 78 16.82 -0.08 49.52
N ASP A 79 17.34 1.01 48.96
CA ASP A 79 16.79 1.62 47.74
C ASP A 79 16.92 0.70 46.53
N ALA A 80 18.07 0.03 46.37
CA ALA A 80 18.28 -0.94 45.31
C ALA A 80 17.31 -2.14 45.46
N SER A 81 17.13 -2.65 46.67
CA SER A 81 16.19 -3.74 46.97
C SER A 81 14.74 -3.34 46.65
N HIS A 82 14.33 -2.14 47.06
CA HIS A 82 13.00 -1.62 46.82
C HIS A 82 12.76 -1.37 45.32
N ALA A 83 13.73 -0.77 44.62
CA ALA A 83 13.67 -0.55 43.18
C ALA A 83 13.63 -1.86 42.39
N LEU A 84 14.45 -2.85 42.76
CA LEU A 84 14.45 -4.18 42.14
C LEU A 84 13.12 -4.89 42.36
N SER A 85 12.58 -4.88 43.57
CA SER A 85 11.29 -5.52 43.89
C SER A 85 10.17 -4.97 43.00
N ARG A 86 10.11 -3.65 42.82
CA ARG A 86 9.15 -2.99 41.92
C ARG A 86 9.39 -3.32 40.45
N ARG A 87 10.64 -3.34 39.97
CA ARG A 87 10.95 -3.61 38.56
C ARG A 87 10.73 -5.06 38.20
N LEU A 88 11.00 -5.99 39.11
CA LEU A 88 10.78 -7.42 38.91
C LEU A 88 9.29 -7.75 38.81
N SER A 89 8.41 -7.05 39.54
CA SER A 89 6.96 -7.26 39.44
C SER A 89 6.36 -6.82 38.10
N HIS A 90 6.95 -5.83 37.45
CA HIS A 90 6.53 -5.33 36.13
C HIS A 90 7.20 -6.07 34.96
N ARG A 91 8.02 -7.09 35.25
CA ARG A 91 8.74 -7.85 34.23
C ARG A 91 7.77 -8.69 33.40
N ALA A 92 7.85 -8.55 32.07
CA ALA A 92 7.09 -9.39 31.16
C ALA A 92 7.45 -10.89 31.33
N PRO A 93 6.45 -11.79 31.27
CA PRO A 93 6.71 -13.22 31.41
C PRO A 93 7.51 -13.75 30.21
N LEU A 94 8.22 -14.88 30.42
CA LEU A 94 9.07 -15.48 29.40
C LEU A 94 8.31 -15.81 28.11
N THR A 95 7.06 -16.25 28.23
CA THR A 95 6.17 -16.57 27.10
C THR A 95 5.93 -15.36 26.20
N ASP A 96 5.75 -14.18 26.80
CA ASP A 96 5.54 -12.94 26.06
C ASP A 96 6.82 -12.51 25.34
N LEU A 97 7.98 -12.59 26.01
CA LEU A 97 9.28 -12.33 25.39
C LEU A 97 9.60 -13.28 24.23
N MET A 98 9.18 -14.55 24.32
CA MET A 98 9.26 -15.52 23.23
C MET A 98 8.33 -15.16 22.07
N SER A 99 7.10 -14.71 22.38
CA SER A 99 6.11 -14.29 21.38
C SER A 99 6.59 -13.08 20.57
N GLN A 100 7.19 -12.10 21.24
CA GLN A 100 7.77 -10.89 20.67
C GLN A 100 9.13 -11.13 20.00
N ARG A 101 9.63 -12.38 20.00
CA ARG A 101 10.95 -12.78 19.47
C ARG A 101 12.13 -12.05 20.10
N ILE A 102 11.99 -11.58 21.33
CA ILE A 102 13.05 -10.98 22.14
C ILE A 102 13.90 -12.08 22.76
N TYR A 103 13.25 -13.07 23.39
CA TYR A 103 13.93 -14.25 23.92
C TYR A 103 13.98 -15.36 22.87
N ILE A 104 15.20 -15.72 22.45
CA ILE A 104 15.45 -16.70 21.40
C ILE A 104 16.10 -17.94 22.01
N THR A 105 15.37 -19.05 22.02
CA THR A 105 15.92 -20.36 22.42
C THR A 105 16.86 -20.90 21.33
N ARG A 106 17.80 -21.78 21.71
CA ARG A 106 18.69 -22.46 20.74
C ARG A 106 17.90 -23.19 19.64
N THR A 107 16.77 -23.80 20.01
CA THR A 107 15.86 -24.48 19.07
C THR A 107 15.20 -23.49 18.11
N SER A 108 14.74 -22.33 18.58
CA SER A 108 14.16 -21.29 17.72
C SER A 108 15.19 -20.70 16.75
N LEU A 109 16.45 -20.54 17.18
CA LEU A 109 17.55 -20.08 16.32
C LEU A 109 17.80 -21.10 15.20
N ALA A 110 17.93 -22.39 15.54
CA ALA A 110 18.10 -23.46 14.57
C ALA A 110 16.91 -23.53 13.59
N ALA A 111 15.67 -23.46 14.10
CA ALA A 111 14.46 -23.44 13.28
C ALA A 111 14.40 -22.22 12.34
N ARG A 112 14.86 -21.05 12.77
CA ARG A 112 14.97 -19.85 11.92
C ARG A 112 15.98 -20.04 10.79
N SER A 113 17.14 -20.64 11.08
CA SER A 113 18.15 -20.96 10.07
C SER A 113 17.60 -21.93 9.02
N LEU A 114 16.99 -23.03 9.49
CA LEU A 114 16.35 -24.01 8.62
C LEU A 114 15.21 -23.39 7.80
N GLY A 115 14.33 -22.62 8.42
CA GLY A 115 13.22 -21.93 7.75
C GLY A 115 13.71 -20.98 6.65
N ARG A 116 14.79 -20.22 6.90
CA ARG A 116 15.42 -19.38 5.87
C ARG A 116 15.97 -20.21 4.71
N ASN A 117 16.64 -21.32 4.99
CA ASN A 117 17.17 -22.21 3.96
C ASN A 117 16.04 -22.83 3.12
N LEU A 118 14.95 -23.27 3.76
CA LEU A 118 13.78 -23.78 3.06
C LEU A 118 13.13 -22.71 2.17
N ILE A 119 12.99 -21.48 2.67
CA ILE A 119 12.50 -20.34 1.87
C ILE A 119 13.44 -20.07 0.70
N LYS A 120 14.76 -20.09 0.91
CA LYS A 120 15.77 -19.90 -0.14
C LYS A 120 15.65 -20.96 -1.22
N ILE A 121 15.53 -22.23 -0.85
CA ILE A 121 15.33 -23.35 -1.78
C ILE A 121 14.01 -23.16 -2.56
N LYS A 122 12.92 -22.83 -1.86
CA LYS A 122 11.62 -22.58 -2.48
C LYS A 122 11.68 -21.43 -3.49
N LEU A 123 12.29 -20.31 -3.11
CA LEU A 123 12.44 -19.16 -3.99
C LEU A 123 13.33 -19.48 -5.19
N ASN A 124 14.47 -20.15 -5.01
CA ASN A 124 15.33 -20.55 -6.12
C ASN A 124 14.56 -21.41 -7.14
N ARG A 125 13.75 -22.36 -6.67
CA ARG A 125 12.89 -23.17 -7.54
C ARG A 125 11.81 -22.33 -8.22
N GLN A 126 11.14 -21.44 -7.50
CA GLN A 126 10.06 -20.60 -8.05
C GLN A 126 10.57 -19.55 -9.05
N LEU A 127 11.75 -18.98 -8.81
CA LEU A 127 12.38 -18.00 -9.69
C LEU A 127 12.83 -18.65 -11.01
N GLY A 128 13.31 -19.90 -10.97
CA GLY A 128 13.60 -20.65 -12.20
C GLY A 128 12.35 -20.99 -13.02
N GLN A 129 11.20 -21.14 -12.36
CA GLN A 129 9.89 -21.38 -13.00
C GLN A 129 9.11 -20.10 -13.29
N ARG A 130 9.75 -18.93 -13.20
CA ARG A 130 9.09 -17.64 -13.37
C ARG A 130 8.59 -17.49 -14.81
N PRO A 131 7.27 -17.32 -15.04
CA PRO A 131 6.74 -17.09 -16.36
C PRO A 131 7.30 -15.79 -16.97
N SER A 132 7.50 -15.79 -18.29
CA SER A 132 7.89 -14.57 -18.99
C SER A 132 6.76 -13.55 -18.92
N ILE A 133 7.12 -12.28 -19.01
CA ILE A 133 6.15 -11.17 -18.98
C ILE A 133 5.15 -11.25 -20.14
N GLU A 134 5.55 -11.80 -21.28
CA GLU A 134 4.68 -12.04 -22.44
C GLU A 134 3.58 -13.04 -22.11
N THR A 135 3.93 -14.16 -21.47
CA THR A 135 2.93 -15.14 -21.01
C THR A 135 1.96 -14.55 -19.98
N LEU A 136 2.39 -13.58 -19.17
CA LEU A 136 1.51 -12.89 -18.23
C LEU A 136 0.53 -11.94 -18.93
N VAL A 137 0.96 -11.33 -20.03
CA VAL A 137 0.12 -10.48 -20.89
C VAL A 137 -0.88 -11.32 -21.67
N GLU A 138 -0.47 -12.45 -22.22
CA GLU A 138 -1.35 -13.42 -22.90
C GLU A 138 -2.43 -13.97 -21.97
N LYS A 139 -2.05 -14.28 -20.72
CA LYS A 139 -2.97 -14.71 -19.67
C LYS A 139 -3.81 -13.58 -19.06
N ASN A 140 -3.69 -12.35 -19.58
CA ASN A 140 -4.37 -11.15 -19.07
C ASN A 140 -4.13 -10.85 -17.58
N VAL A 141 -3.03 -11.36 -17.00
CA VAL A 141 -2.59 -11.03 -15.63
C VAL A 141 -1.93 -9.66 -15.62
N LEU A 142 -1.07 -9.38 -16.61
CA LEU A 142 -0.48 -8.06 -16.81
C LEU A 142 -1.21 -7.32 -17.94
N PRO A 143 -1.65 -6.07 -17.71
CA PRO A 143 -2.13 -5.17 -18.76
C PRO A 143 -1.11 -5.03 -19.90
N LYS A 144 -1.56 -5.18 -21.15
CA LYS A 144 -0.74 -4.92 -22.36
C LYS A 144 -0.14 -3.51 -22.36
N GLU A 145 -0.87 -2.57 -21.78
CA GLU A 145 -0.51 -1.17 -21.65
C GLU A 145 0.71 -0.93 -20.74
N CYS A 146 1.09 -1.91 -19.91
CA CYS A 146 2.28 -1.86 -19.05
C CYS A 146 3.54 -2.45 -19.71
N TYR A 147 3.43 -3.11 -20.86
CA TYR A 147 4.48 -3.94 -21.46
C TYR A 147 5.03 -3.37 -22.79
N GLY A 148 6.34 -3.54 -23.06
CA GLY A 148 7.03 -3.28 -24.36
C GLY A 148 7.52 -1.84 -24.63
N TYR A 149 8.80 -1.59 -24.95
CA TYR A 149 9.42 -0.25 -25.06
C TYR A 149 8.74 0.73 -26.05
N GLY A 150 8.45 1.98 -25.63
CA GLY A 150 7.98 3.05 -26.54
C GLY A 150 6.89 3.98 -25.99
N LYS A 151 6.43 4.91 -26.84
CA LYS A 151 5.28 5.81 -26.59
C LYS A 151 3.98 4.99 -26.53
N GLY A 152 3.22 5.11 -25.45
CA GLY A 152 1.95 4.40 -25.25
C GLY A 152 1.88 3.56 -23.98
N LYS A 153 3.02 3.36 -23.30
CA LYS A 153 3.08 2.74 -21.97
C LYS A 153 2.40 3.59 -20.92
N VAL A 154 1.73 2.92 -19.98
CA VAL A 154 1.16 3.54 -18.80
C VAL A 154 1.74 2.88 -17.56
N ALA A 155 2.14 3.70 -16.59
CA ALA A 155 2.60 3.20 -15.30
C ALA A 155 1.50 2.36 -14.64
N PRO A 156 1.82 1.27 -13.92
CA PRO A 156 0.81 0.39 -13.32
C PRO A 156 -0.26 1.12 -12.51
N GLY A 157 0.12 2.18 -11.78
CA GLY A 157 -0.82 3.00 -11.00
C GLY A 157 -1.83 3.81 -11.83
N LEU A 158 -1.52 4.11 -13.10
CA LEU A 158 -2.36 4.91 -13.99
C LEU A 158 -3.21 4.05 -14.95
N VAL A 159 -2.98 2.74 -15.03
CA VAL A 159 -3.72 1.84 -15.92
C VAL A 159 -5.22 1.87 -15.62
N GLY A 160 -5.59 1.87 -14.34
CA GLY A 160 -6.99 1.95 -13.92
C GLY A 160 -7.67 3.22 -14.43
N ILE A 161 -6.97 4.36 -14.33
CA ILE A 161 -7.47 5.65 -14.79
C ILE A 161 -7.60 5.66 -16.32
N LYS A 162 -6.56 5.22 -17.05
CA LYS A 162 -6.62 5.13 -18.52
C LYS A 162 -7.77 4.25 -18.98
N ARG A 163 -7.91 3.04 -18.43
CA ARG A 163 -9.01 2.12 -18.79
C ARG A 163 -10.38 2.68 -18.46
N LYS A 164 -10.50 3.44 -17.36
CA LYS A 164 -11.75 4.14 -17.01
C LYS A 164 -12.09 5.19 -18.05
N VAL A 165 -11.13 6.03 -18.44
CA VAL A 165 -11.30 7.07 -19.46
C VAL A 165 -11.62 6.45 -20.82
N GLU A 166 -10.91 5.40 -21.23
CA GLU A 166 -11.17 4.67 -22.48
C GLU A 166 -12.56 4.04 -22.48
N ARG A 167 -12.99 3.46 -21.35
CA ARG A 167 -14.35 2.91 -21.21
C ARG A 167 -15.42 3.99 -21.36
N GLU A 168 -15.23 5.16 -20.75
CA GLU A 168 -16.17 6.27 -20.92
C GLU A 168 -16.16 6.79 -22.36
N ARG A 169 -15.01 6.93 -23.01
CA ARG A 169 -14.93 7.29 -24.44
C ARG A 169 -15.68 6.30 -25.34
N VAL A 170 -15.57 5.00 -25.08
CA VAL A 170 -16.30 3.97 -25.83
C VAL A 170 -17.80 4.08 -25.57
N LYS A 171 -18.22 4.31 -24.33
CA LYS A 171 -19.64 4.54 -24.01
C LYS A 171 -20.20 5.77 -24.71
N ASP A 172 -19.48 6.88 -24.67
CA ASP A 172 -19.89 8.14 -25.30
C ASP A 172 -20.01 7.98 -26.82
N GLY A 173 -19.02 7.31 -27.45
CA GLY A 173 -19.06 6.98 -28.88
C GLY A 173 -20.22 6.06 -29.25
N LEU A 174 -20.53 5.07 -28.41
CA LEU A 174 -21.68 4.19 -28.62
C LEU A 174 -23.01 4.95 -28.48
N ARG A 175 -23.14 5.86 -27.49
CA ARG A 175 -24.36 6.69 -27.36
C ARG A 175 -24.57 7.56 -28.61
N ALA A 176 -23.54 8.26 -29.06
CA ALA A 176 -23.61 9.10 -30.27
C ALA A 176 -23.94 8.27 -31.52
N TRP A 177 -23.37 7.07 -31.66
CA TRP A 177 -23.67 6.18 -32.78
C TRP A 177 -25.13 5.70 -32.74
N VAL A 178 -25.65 5.33 -31.57
CA VAL A 178 -27.05 4.91 -31.39
C VAL A 178 -28.01 6.07 -31.70
N GLU A 179 -27.71 7.28 -31.24
CA GLU A 179 -28.52 8.48 -31.51
C GLU A 179 -28.51 8.82 -33.00
N GLY A 180 -27.35 8.81 -33.65
CA GLY A 180 -27.24 9.01 -35.09
C GLY A 180 -27.85 7.89 -35.92
N TRP A 181 -27.91 6.66 -35.41
CA TRP A 181 -28.67 5.57 -36.02
C TRP A 181 -30.17 5.79 -35.89
N ARG A 182 -30.66 6.14 -34.69
CA ARG A 182 -32.07 6.43 -34.42
C ARG A 182 -32.56 7.63 -35.26
N GLY A 183 -31.73 8.66 -35.41
CA GLY A 183 -32.01 9.81 -36.28
C GLY A 183 -32.18 9.38 -37.73
N ARG A 184 -31.25 8.60 -38.29
CA ARG A 184 -31.33 8.12 -39.69
C ARG A 184 -32.47 7.13 -39.93
N VAL A 185 -32.78 6.28 -38.97
CA VAL A 185 -33.95 5.38 -39.05
C VAL A 185 -35.24 6.18 -38.97
N GLY A 186 -35.34 7.12 -38.03
CA GLY A 186 -36.53 7.96 -37.88
C GLY A 186 -36.72 8.97 -39.02
N GLU A 187 -35.66 9.40 -39.69
CA GLU A 187 -35.70 10.22 -40.90
C GLU A 187 -36.16 9.38 -42.10
N LYS A 188 -35.66 8.15 -42.23
CA LYS A 188 -36.12 7.19 -43.24
C LYS A 188 -37.57 6.76 -43.01
N GLU A 189 -38.01 6.60 -41.77
CA GLU A 189 -39.41 6.35 -41.42
C GLU A 189 -40.29 7.56 -41.76
N ARG A 190 -39.86 8.78 -41.45
CA ARG A 190 -40.58 10.01 -41.83
C ARG A 190 -40.60 10.25 -43.35
N GLU A 191 -39.55 9.87 -44.08
CA GLU A 191 -39.50 9.95 -45.54
C GLU A 191 -40.45 8.92 -46.19
N ILE A 192 -40.56 7.72 -45.61
CA ILE A 192 -41.52 6.67 -46.00
C ILE A 192 -42.97 7.08 -45.65
N GLU A 193 -43.18 7.76 -44.52
CA GLU A 193 -44.49 8.25 -44.10
C GLU A 193 -44.95 9.44 -44.96
N GLY A 194 -44.06 10.39 -45.24
CA GLY A 194 -44.32 11.50 -46.17
C GLY A 194 -44.57 11.05 -47.62
N THR A 195 -44.00 9.91 -48.06
CA THR A 195 -44.35 9.28 -49.35
C THR A 195 -45.64 8.46 -49.30
N ARG A 196 -46.16 8.12 -48.12
CA ARG A 196 -47.50 7.51 -47.97
C ARG A 196 -48.62 8.55 -47.94
N GLU A 197 -48.35 9.75 -47.42
CA GLU A 197 -49.33 10.85 -47.38
C GLU A 197 -49.51 11.54 -48.76
N GLY A 198 -48.52 11.41 -49.66
CA GLY A 198 -48.66 11.77 -51.06
C GLY A 198 -49.25 10.64 -51.89
N LYS A 199 -50.56 10.70 -52.18
CA LYS A 199 -51.31 9.92 -53.20
C LYS A 199 -50.42 9.03 -54.09
N VAL A 200 -50.46 7.72 -53.86
CA VAL A 200 -49.88 6.72 -54.77
C VAL A 200 -50.62 6.81 -56.11
N GLU A 201 -50.04 7.56 -57.04
CA GLU A 201 -50.61 7.78 -58.37
C GLU A 201 -50.56 6.45 -59.14
N VAL A 202 -51.73 5.95 -59.55
CA VAL A 202 -51.95 4.67 -60.26
C VAL A 202 -51.04 4.50 -61.49
N ARG A 203 -50.53 5.60 -62.05
CA ARG A 203 -49.55 5.62 -63.15
C ARG A 203 -48.25 4.87 -62.84
N TRP A 204 -47.79 4.84 -61.58
CA TRP A 204 -46.53 4.18 -61.22
C TRP A 204 -46.68 2.64 -61.18
N LEU A 205 -47.87 2.15 -60.79
CA LEU A 205 -48.22 0.73 -60.82
C LEU A 205 -48.34 0.22 -62.27
N VAL A 206 -48.96 1.01 -63.16
CA VAL A 206 -49.06 0.66 -64.59
C VAL A 206 -47.68 0.59 -65.25
N ARG A 207 -46.77 1.52 -64.93
CA ARG A 207 -45.41 1.54 -65.50
C ARG A 207 -44.54 0.38 -65.01
N ARG A 208 -44.81 -0.18 -63.82
CA ARG A 208 -44.09 -1.32 -63.25
C ARG A 208 -44.50 -2.67 -63.86
N PHE A 209 -45.72 -2.78 -64.38
CA PHE A 209 -46.27 -4.02 -64.93
C PHE A 209 -46.41 -4.03 -66.46
N ALA A 210 -46.40 -2.88 -67.14
CA ALA A 210 -46.58 -2.80 -68.61
C ALA A 210 -45.31 -2.98 -69.47
N GLY A 211 -44.11 -3.03 -68.87
CA GLY A 211 -42.84 -2.99 -69.61
C GLY A 211 -42.12 -4.32 -69.77
N ARG A 212 -42.80 -5.47 -69.68
CA ARG A 212 -42.14 -6.77 -69.65
C ARG A 212 -42.83 -7.79 -70.56
N ASP A 213 -42.96 -7.47 -71.85
CA ASP A 213 -43.06 -8.45 -72.93
C ASP A 213 -42.69 -7.81 -74.28
N VAL A 214 -42.13 -8.64 -75.18
CA VAL A 214 -41.71 -8.40 -76.58
C VAL A 214 -40.21 -8.07 -76.86
N ASP A 215 -39.41 -9.12 -76.74
CA ASP A 215 -38.51 -9.76 -77.73
C ASP A 215 -37.74 -9.00 -78.86
N ARG A 216 -36.47 -9.47 -79.03
CA ARG A 216 -35.50 -9.43 -80.16
C ARG A 216 -34.77 -8.14 -80.59
N GLY A 217 -33.43 -8.26 -80.66
CA GLY A 217 -32.63 -7.71 -81.76
C GLY A 217 -31.25 -7.13 -81.40
N GLU A 218 -30.21 -7.62 -82.07
CA GLU A 218 -28.78 -7.33 -81.96
C GLU A 218 -28.31 -5.86 -81.98
N GLY A 219 -27.16 -5.61 -81.33
CA GLY A 219 -26.08 -4.83 -81.92
C GLY A 219 -25.85 -3.39 -81.42
N ALA A 220 -24.57 -3.07 -81.28
CA ALA A 220 -23.95 -1.75 -81.10
C ALA A 220 -23.80 -1.20 -79.66
N ALA A 221 -22.53 -1.14 -79.27
CA ALA A 221 -21.96 -0.69 -78.03
C ALA A 221 -22.07 0.82 -77.80
N GLY A 222 -22.03 1.26 -76.53
CA GLY A 222 -21.76 2.67 -76.25
C GLY A 222 -21.96 3.16 -74.81
N ARG A 223 -20.98 2.87 -73.95
CA ARG A 223 -20.54 3.68 -72.78
C ARG A 223 -21.41 3.72 -71.51
N GLY A 224 -20.80 3.24 -70.41
CA GLY A 224 -21.30 3.49 -69.04
C GLY A 224 -20.73 2.52 -68.00
N THR A 225 -19.46 2.72 -67.66
CA THR A 225 -18.59 1.86 -66.85
C THR A 225 -18.96 1.79 -65.35
N TRP A 226 -19.25 0.57 -64.87
CA TRP A 226 -18.90 -0.07 -63.58
C TRP A 226 -19.47 0.40 -62.22
N GLY A 227 -20.03 -0.58 -61.49
CA GLY A 227 -19.42 -0.95 -60.20
C GLY A 227 -20.12 -0.58 -58.89
N LYS A 228 -21.30 -1.16 -58.60
CA LYS A 228 -21.56 -1.73 -57.26
C LYS A 228 -22.65 -2.80 -57.34
N LYS A 229 -22.17 -4.04 -57.47
CA LYS A 229 -22.95 -5.25 -57.25
C LYS A 229 -23.39 -5.21 -55.79
N VAL A 230 -24.65 -4.87 -55.53
CA VAL A 230 -25.27 -5.12 -54.23
C VAL A 230 -25.32 -6.63 -54.11
N GLU A 231 -24.40 -7.22 -53.35
CA GLU A 231 -24.55 -8.57 -52.86
C GLU A 231 -25.84 -8.60 -52.06
N ARG A 232 -26.92 -9.05 -52.71
CA ARG A 232 -28.06 -9.56 -51.99
C ARG A 232 -27.52 -10.76 -51.23
N ARG A 233 -27.30 -10.57 -49.92
CA ARG A 233 -27.21 -11.68 -48.97
C ARG A 233 -28.45 -12.54 -49.21
N GLU A 234 -28.28 -13.62 -49.95
CA GLU A 234 -29.30 -14.63 -50.08
C GLU A 234 -29.59 -15.12 -48.68
N ILE A 235 -30.82 -14.89 -48.21
CA ILE A 235 -31.33 -15.50 -46.99
C ILE A 235 -31.12 -17.01 -47.20
N PRO A 236 -30.29 -17.69 -46.39
CA PRO A 236 -29.96 -19.08 -46.64
C PRO A 236 -31.25 -19.89 -46.69
N ALA A 237 -31.50 -20.56 -47.82
CA ALA A 237 -32.62 -21.47 -47.94
C ALA A 237 -32.60 -22.47 -46.76
N ARG A 238 -33.77 -22.76 -46.19
CA ARG A 238 -34.00 -23.58 -44.98
C ARG A 238 -33.16 -24.87 -44.91
N ALA A 239 -32.77 -25.44 -46.05
CA ALA A 239 -31.86 -26.58 -46.16
C ALA A 239 -30.43 -26.33 -45.61
N LYS A 240 -29.85 -25.14 -45.80
CA LYS A 240 -28.50 -24.80 -45.27
C LYS A 240 -28.48 -24.69 -43.75
N VAL A 241 -29.61 -24.30 -43.13
CA VAL A 241 -29.73 -24.15 -41.67
C VAL A 241 -29.93 -25.51 -40.98
N LEU A 242 -30.57 -26.48 -41.64
CA LEU A 242 -30.71 -27.85 -41.12
C LEU A 242 -29.38 -28.60 -41.05
N GLY A 243 -28.47 -28.38 -42.01
CA GLY A 243 -27.13 -28.95 -41.95
C GLY A 243 -26.34 -28.47 -40.74
N LEU A 244 -26.44 -27.17 -40.42
CA LEU A 244 -25.78 -26.58 -39.26
C LEU A 244 -26.40 -27.07 -37.94
N ARG A 245 -27.73 -27.17 -37.87
CA ARG A 245 -28.42 -27.71 -36.69
C ARG A 245 -28.04 -29.17 -36.42
N ARG A 246 -28.01 -30.01 -37.46
CA ARG A 246 -27.57 -31.41 -37.34
C ARG A 246 -26.10 -31.53 -36.94
N PHE A 247 -25.24 -30.64 -37.45
CA PHE A 247 -23.84 -30.57 -37.06
C PHE A 247 -23.69 -30.26 -35.55
N TRP A 248 -24.37 -29.23 -35.05
CA TRP A 248 -24.31 -28.87 -33.62
C TRP A 248 -25.02 -29.87 -32.70
N GLU A 249 -26.10 -30.52 -33.14
CA GLU A 249 -26.72 -31.64 -32.40
C GLU A 249 -25.79 -32.86 -32.34
N LYS A 250 -24.96 -33.12 -33.36
CA LYS A 250 -23.96 -34.19 -33.36
C LYS A 250 -22.79 -33.88 -32.43
N VAL A 251 -22.22 -32.67 -32.52
CA VAL A 251 -21.13 -32.21 -31.62
C VAL A 251 -21.60 -32.21 -30.15
N GLY A 252 -22.85 -31.85 -29.89
CA GLY A 252 -23.45 -31.94 -28.56
C GLY A 252 -23.57 -33.37 -28.02
N ARG A 253 -23.89 -34.36 -28.86
CA ARG A 253 -23.95 -35.77 -28.45
C ARG A 253 -22.56 -36.37 -28.21
N GLU A 254 -21.61 -36.11 -29.11
CA GLU A 254 -20.22 -36.59 -28.96
C GLU A 254 -19.53 -35.99 -27.72
N GLY A 255 -19.84 -34.74 -27.36
CA GLY A 255 -19.37 -34.13 -26.11
C GLY A 255 -19.97 -34.74 -24.83
N VAL A 256 -21.18 -35.28 -24.91
CA VAL A 256 -21.88 -35.93 -23.78
C VAL A 256 -21.41 -37.38 -23.58
N GLU A 257 -21.10 -38.12 -24.65
CA GLU A 257 -20.60 -39.50 -24.53
C GLU A 257 -19.19 -39.58 -23.91
N ILE A 258 -18.33 -38.58 -24.14
CA ILE A 258 -16.96 -38.54 -23.57
C ILE A 258 -16.98 -38.29 -22.05
N THR A 259 -18.05 -37.70 -21.52
CA THR A 259 -18.20 -37.44 -20.08
C THR A 259 -18.95 -38.54 -19.33
N GLY A 260 -19.68 -39.41 -20.04
CA GLY A 260 -20.45 -40.51 -19.44
C GLY A 260 -19.69 -41.80 -19.15
N ASN A 261 -18.52 -42.05 -19.77
CA ASN A 261 -17.88 -43.36 -19.76
C ASN A 261 -16.60 -43.46 -18.90
N ARG A 262 -16.46 -42.62 -17.86
CA ARG A 262 -15.29 -42.65 -16.97
C ARG A 262 -15.65 -42.72 -15.48
N LEU A 263 -16.60 -43.58 -15.12
CA LEU A 263 -16.78 -44.06 -13.74
C LEU A 263 -17.26 -45.52 -13.79
N GLY A 264 -16.34 -46.46 -13.55
CA GLY A 264 -16.67 -47.88 -13.43
C GLY A 264 -15.52 -48.81 -13.79
N ASN A 265 -14.50 -48.85 -12.92
CA ASN A 265 -13.70 -50.03 -12.56
C ASN A 265 -12.38 -49.55 -11.93
N ASN A 266 -12.40 -49.47 -10.60
CA ASN A 266 -11.35 -49.89 -9.67
C ASN A 266 -12.02 -50.04 -8.29
#